data_AF-A0A699U795-F1
#
_entry.id   AF-A0A699U795-F1
#
_cell.length_a   1.000
_cell.length_b   1.000
_cell.length_c   1.000
_cell.angle_alpha   90.00
_cell.angle_beta   90.00
_cell.angle_gamma   90.00
#
_symmetry.space_group_name_H-M   'P 1'
#
loop_
_entity.id
_entity.type
_entity.pdbx_description
1 polymer ?
#
loop_
_entity_poly.entity_id
_entity_poly.type
_entity_poly.pdbx_seq_one_letter_code
_entity_poly.pdbx_strand_id
1 'polypeptide(L)'
;MEPKRSTRLNQGTTPVTTPSTTTTSVTNAQLHAMINEGVNAALAACDATRNGDDSHTLGTGARRPVQAACECSYFEFVKCKPLDFKGTEGVIELTRWFEKMESVFSISNCTASNQVKFATCTLQDDPLTW
;
A
#
# COMPACT_ATOMS: atom_id res chain seq x y z
N MET A 1 -67.65 -32.46 36.94
CA MET A 1 -67.36 -33.59 36.05
C MET A 1 -66.86 -33.02 34.73
N GLU A 2 -65.59 -33.23 34.39
CA GLU A 2 -64.97 -32.78 33.14
C GLU A 2 -65.49 -33.55 31.92
N PRO A 3 -65.22 -33.01 30.71
CA PRO A 3 -64.45 -33.83 29.79
C PRO A 3 -63.36 -33.09 28.99
N LYS A 4 -62.20 -33.77 28.94
CA LYS A 4 -61.37 -34.08 27.76
C LYS A 4 -60.56 -32.97 27.07
N ARG A 5 -59.25 -33.09 27.32
CA ARG A 5 -58.09 -32.81 26.47
C ARG A 5 -58.34 -33.11 24.98
N SER A 6 -58.07 -32.15 24.09
CA SER A 6 -57.95 -32.38 22.64
C SER A 6 -56.72 -31.68 22.07
N THR A 7 -55.84 -32.49 21.52
CA THR A 7 -54.60 -32.14 20.81
C THR A 7 -54.94 -31.63 19.41
N ARG A 8 -54.37 -30.50 18.96
CA ARG A 8 -54.24 -30.21 17.52
C ARG A 8 -52.79 -29.86 17.21
N LEU A 9 -52.21 -30.65 16.30
CA LEU A 9 -50.87 -30.51 15.75
C LEU A 9 -50.70 -29.18 14.99
N ASN A 10 -49.54 -28.57 15.21
CA ASN A 10 -48.67 -27.80 14.31
C ASN A 10 -49.31 -27.20 13.06
N GLN A 11 -49.31 -25.87 12.98
CA GLN A 11 -49.32 -25.16 11.71
C GLN A 11 -48.03 -24.35 11.62
N GLY A 12 -47.17 -24.75 10.67
CA GLY A 12 -45.78 -24.35 10.59
C GLY A 12 -45.58 -22.86 10.40
N THR A 13 -44.74 -22.30 11.25
CA THR A 13 -44.05 -21.05 10.99
C THR A 13 -42.69 -21.41 10.40
N THR A 14 -42.49 -21.11 9.13
CA THR A 14 -41.18 -21.08 8.50
C THR A 14 -40.27 -20.15 9.31
N PRO A 15 -39.09 -20.60 9.79
CA PRO A 15 -38.07 -19.65 10.21
C PRO A 15 -37.59 -18.93 8.95
N VAL A 16 -37.93 -17.65 8.82
CA VAL A 16 -37.22 -16.76 7.91
C VAL A 16 -35.81 -16.65 8.48
N THR A 17 -34.86 -17.33 7.84
CA THR A 17 -33.43 -17.18 8.12
C THR A 17 -33.01 -15.79 7.68
N THR A 18 -32.97 -14.85 8.63
CA THR A 18 -32.28 -13.57 8.47
C THR A 18 -30.79 -13.87 8.23
N PRO A 19 -30.14 -13.35 7.18
CA PRO A 19 -28.69 -13.37 7.10
C PRO A 19 -28.14 -12.47 8.21
N SER A 20 -27.61 -13.07 9.28
CA SER A 20 -26.83 -12.35 10.28
C SER A 20 -25.60 -11.78 9.58
N THR A 21 -25.61 -10.48 9.34
CA THR A 21 -24.41 -9.76 8.91
C THR A 21 -23.49 -9.64 10.12
N THR A 22 -22.43 -10.44 10.15
CA THR A 22 -21.37 -10.32 11.14
C THR A 22 -20.60 -9.03 10.84
N THR A 23 -20.98 -7.94 11.50
CA THR A 23 -20.20 -6.71 11.49
C THR A 23 -18.93 -6.93 12.32
N THR A 24 -17.83 -7.26 11.66
CA THR A 24 -16.51 -7.30 12.29
C THR A 24 -16.10 -5.87 12.63
N SER A 25 -16.33 -5.46 13.87
CA SER A 25 -15.85 -4.18 14.40
C SER A 25 -14.34 -4.27 14.55
N VAL A 26 -13.59 -3.61 13.67
CA VAL A 26 -12.13 -3.49 13.80
C VAL A 26 -11.84 -2.40 14.81
N THR A 27 -11.16 -2.77 15.89
CA THR A 27 -10.77 -1.85 16.97
C THR A 27 -9.54 -1.04 16.57
N ASN A 28 -9.39 0.17 17.13
CA ASN A 28 -8.20 1.01 16.86
C ASN A 28 -6.89 0.29 17.20
N ALA A 29 -6.88 -0.55 18.24
CA ALA A 29 -5.72 -1.36 18.60
C ALA A 29 -5.35 -2.38 17.49
N GLN A 30 -6.35 -2.95 16.80
CA GLN A 30 -6.11 -3.85 15.67
C GLN A 30 -5.55 -3.09 14.45
N LEU A 31 -6.03 -1.87 14.19
CA LEU A 31 -5.46 -1.03 13.13
C LEU A 31 -3.99 -0.69 13.41
N HIS A 32 -3.67 -0.28 14.64
CA HIS A 32 -2.28 -0.03 15.04
C HIS A 32 -1.40 -1.28 14.92
N ALA A 33 -1.93 -2.46 15.29
CA ALA A 33 -1.21 -3.71 15.18
C ALA A 33 -0.90 -4.05 13.71
N MET A 34 -1.87 -3.92 12.81
CA MET A 34 -1.67 -4.17 11.36
C MET A 34 -0.65 -3.22 10.73
N ILE A 35 -0.67 -1.95 11.12
CA ILE A 35 0.30 -0.95 10.64
C ILE A 35 1.71 -1.32 11.12
N ASN A 36 1.87 -1.64 12.40
CA ASN A 36 3.16 -2.03 12.97
C ASN A 36 3.70 -3.33 12.35
N GLU A 37 2.82 -4.30 12.09
CA GLU A 37 3.17 -5.54 11.40
C GLU A 37 3.69 -5.26 9.98
N GLY A 38 2.98 -4.43 9.21
CA GLY A 38 3.40 -4.05 7.86
C GLY A 38 4.74 -3.31 7.83
N VAL A 39 4.97 -2.40 8.78
CA VAL A 39 6.25 -1.66 8.91
C VAL A 39 7.39 -2.62 9.27
N ASN A 40 7.18 -3.54 10.21
CA ASN A 40 8.20 -4.52 10.60
C ASN A 40 8.53 -5.51 9.48
N ALA A 41 7.53 -5.94 8.71
CA ALA A 41 7.74 -6.82 7.57
C ALA A 41 8.55 -6.14 6.45
N ALA A 42 8.27 -4.86 6.17
CA ALA A 42 9.04 -4.08 5.21
C ALA A 42 10.50 -3.88 5.66
N LEU A 43 10.72 -3.60 6.95
CA LEU A 43 12.06 -3.45 7.52
C LEU A 43 12.87 -4.75 7.43
N ALA A 44 12.26 -5.89 7.77
CA ALA A 44 12.91 -7.20 7.67
C ALA A 44 13.30 -7.56 6.22
N ALA A 45 12.46 -7.20 5.24
CA ALA A 45 12.78 -7.40 3.83
C ALA A 45 13.99 -6.55 3.38
N CYS A 46 14.11 -5.31 3.86
CA CYS A 46 15.27 -4.46 3.60
C CYS A 46 16.57 -5.04 4.19
N ASP A 47 16.52 -5.57 5.42
CA ASP A 47 17.70 -6.17 6.07
C ASP A 47 18.15 -7.47 5.41
N ALA A 48 17.20 -8.31 4.97
CA ALA A 48 17.50 -9.56 4.25
C ALA A 48 18.21 -9.32 2.90
N THR A 49 17.94 -8.19 2.26
CA THR A 49 18.56 -7.82 0.98
C THR A 49 20.03 -7.36 1.15
N ARG A 50 20.43 -7.00 2.38
CA ARG A 50 21.77 -6.46 2.69
C ARG A 50 22.83 -7.53 3.01
N ASN A 51 22.43 -8.79 3.18
CA ASN A 51 23.28 -9.87 3.68
C ASN A 51 23.74 -10.86 2.60
N GLY A 52 23.62 -10.49 1.33
CA GLY A 52 23.91 -11.34 0.17
C GLY A 52 25.20 -10.98 -0.58
N ASP A 53 26.23 -10.48 0.12
CA ASP A 53 27.53 -10.22 -0.49
C ASP A 53 28.66 -10.74 0.39
N ASP A 54 28.99 -12.02 0.23
CA ASP A 54 30.37 -12.49 0.31
C ASP A 54 30.52 -13.84 -0.40
N SER A 55 30.96 -13.81 -1.65
CA SER A 55 31.72 -14.93 -2.23
C SER A 55 32.52 -14.47 -3.44
N HIS A 56 33.70 -13.91 -3.18
CA HIS A 56 34.72 -13.76 -4.20
C HIS A 56 35.43 -15.10 -4.43
N THR A 57 35.20 -15.76 -5.57
CA THR A 57 36.30 -16.42 -6.32
C THR A 57 35.93 -16.88 -7.74
N LEU A 58 36.72 -16.38 -8.69
CA LEU A 58 37.16 -16.94 -9.99
C LEU A 58 36.18 -17.01 -11.18
N GLY A 59 36.59 -16.35 -12.28
CA GLY A 59 36.12 -16.72 -13.62
C GLY A 59 36.19 -15.62 -14.68
N THR A 60 37.38 -15.40 -15.23
CA THR A 60 37.70 -14.80 -16.54
C THR A 60 36.53 -14.52 -17.51
N GLY A 61 36.40 -13.26 -17.95
CA GLY A 61 35.73 -12.92 -19.22
C GLY A 61 34.68 -11.83 -19.13
N ALA A 62 34.99 -10.68 -19.75
CA ALA A 62 34.10 -9.53 -19.98
C ALA A 62 33.58 -8.83 -18.70
N ARG A 63 34.18 -7.67 -18.40
CA ARG A 63 33.65 -6.71 -17.43
C ARG A 63 32.26 -6.25 -17.86
N ARG A 64 31.20 -6.94 -17.45
CA ARG A 64 29.96 -6.25 -17.11
C ARG A 64 30.25 -5.55 -15.78
N PRO A 65 30.04 -4.24 -15.64
CA PRO A 65 29.85 -3.70 -14.32
C PRO A 65 28.64 -4.46 -13.77
N VAL A 66 28.85 -5.22 -12.69
CA VAL A 66 27.80 -5.42 -11.70
C VAL A 66 27.13 -4.06 -11.56
N GLN A 67 25.87 -3.96 -11.96
CA GLN A 67 25.14 -2.70 -11.90
C GLN A 67 25.12 -2.31 -10.43
N ALA A 68 26.12 -1.54 -9.99
CA ALA A 68 25.95 -0.60 -8.91
C ALA A 68 24.65 0.10 -9.25
N ALA A 69 23.61 -0.14 -8.45
CA ALA A 69 22.29 0.42 -8.66
C ALA A 69 22.51 1.92 -8.87
N CYS A 70 22.47 2.35 -10.13
CA CYS A 70 22.82 3.71 -10.47
C CYS A 70 21.69 4.52 -9.85
N GLU A 71 22.03 5.27 -8.80
CA GLU A 71 21.03 6.05 -8.08
C GLU A 71 20.32 6.94 -9.10
N CYS A 72 19.01 6.75 -9.21
CA CYS A 72 18.14 7.63 -9.98
C CYS A 72 18.51 9.09 -9.71
N SER A 73 18.95 9.78 -10.76
CA SER A 73 19.22 11.21 -10.68
C SER A 73 17.91 11.98 -10.79
N TYR A 74 17.89 13.20 -10.25
CA TYR A 74 16.75 14.11 -10.44
C TYR A 74 16.44 14.36 -11.93
N PHE A 75 17.45 14.33 -12.81
CA PHE A 75 17.25 14.45 -14.25
C PHE A 75 16.46 13.28 -14.85
N GLU A 76 16.75 12.04 -14.44
CA GLU A 76 15.98 10.86 -14.89
C GLU A 76 14.53 10.90 -14.38
N PHE A 77 14.32 11.40 -13.16
CA PHE A 77 12.99 11.68 -12.62
C PHE A 77 12.22 12.70 -13.48
N VAL A 78 12.78 13.88 -13.74
CA VAL A 78 12.13 14.93 -14.54
C VAL A 78 11.86 14.47 -15.99
N LYS A 79 12.77 13.69 -16.57
CA LYS A 79 12.62 13.12 -17.92
C LYS A 79 11.38 12.23 -18.07
N CYS A 80 10.94 11.59 -16.97
CA CYS A 80 9.72 10.79 -16.93
C CYS A 80 8.43 11.61 -16.85
N LYS A 81 8.55 12.95 -16.81
CA LYS A 81 7.43 13.91 -16.76
C LYS A 81 6.49 13.59 -15.59
N PRO A 82 6.95 13.84 -14.35
CA PRO A 82 6.11 13.70 -13.19
C PRO A 82 4.89 14.62 -13.28
N LEU A 83 3.82 14.23 -12.59
CA LEU A 83 2.61 15.04 -12.50
C LEU A 83 2.73 15.98 -11.30
N ASP A 84 2.36 17.24 -11.50
CA ASP A 84 2.27 18.21 -10.41
C ASP A 84 0.92 18.09 -9.69
N PHE A 85 0.90 18.43 -8.41
CA PHE A 85 -0.31 18.45 -7.58
C PHE A 85 -0.40 19.78 -6.84
N LYS A 86 -1.53 20.48 -6.99
CA LYS A 86 -1.77 21.83 -6.45
C LYS A 86 -2.40 21.84 -5.07
N GLY A 87 -2.69 20.69 -4.49
CA GLY A 87 -3.31 20.61 -3.16
C GLY A 87 -4.81 20.89 -3.14
N THR A 88 -5.36 21.63 -4.11
CA THR A 88 -6.80 21.94 -4.20
C THR A 88 -7.64 20.86 -4.88
N GLU A 89 -7.01 19.87 -5.52
CA GLU A 89 -7.69 19.03 -6.51
C GLU A 89 -8.46 17.81 -5.92
N GLY A 90 -8.62 17.75 -4.60
CA GLY A 90 -9.41 16.72 -3.92
C GLY A 90 -8.81 15.32 -3.99
N VAL A 91 -9.52 14.34 -3.42
CA VAL A 91 -9.00 12.97 -3.21
C VAL A 91 -8.78 12.22 -4.53
N ILE A 92 -9.58 12.49 -5.56
CA ILE A 92 -9.49 11.78 -6.85
C ILE A 92 -8.18 12.13 -7.57
N GLU A 93 -7.83 13.42 -7.66
CA GLU A 93 -6.58 13.85 -8.29
C GLU A 93 -5.37 13.52 -7.41
N LEU A 94 -5.52 13.51 -6.08
CA LEU A 94 -4.48 13.03 -5.18
C LEU A 94 -4.15 11.55 -5.43
N THR A 95 -5.15 10.68 -5.55
CA THR A 95 -4.95 9.25 -5.86
C THR A 95 -4.26 9.08 -7.21
N ARG A 96 -4.71 9.81 -8.23
CA ARG A 96 -4.11 9.78 -9.57
C ARG A 96 -2.65 10.25 -9.56
N TRP A 97 -2.34 11.25 -8.75
CA TRP A 97 -0.97 11.72 -8.56
C TRP A 97 -0.09 10.63 -7.94
N PHE A 98 -0.56 9.94 -6.89
CA PHE A 98 0.19 8.82 -6.30
C PHE A 98 0.48 7.71 -7.32
N GLU A 99 -0.53 7.25 -8.06
CA GLU A 99 -0.37 6.22 -9.09
C GLU A 99 0.66 6.64 -10.16
N LYS A 100 0.63 7.92 -10.57
CA LYS A 100 1.58 8.46 -11.53
C LYS A 100 3.00 8.54 -10.96
N MET A 101 3.14 8.92 -9.70
CA MET A 101 4.44 9.02 -9.02
C MET A 101 5.08 7.64 -8.82
N GLU A 102 4.30 6.62 -8.45
CA GLU A 102 4.77 5.23 -8.38
C GLU A 102 5.33 4.75 -9.73
N SER A 103 4.62 5.03 -10.82
CA SER A 103 5.08 4.70 -12.18
C SER A 103 6.39 5.42 -12.54
N VAL A 104 6.48 6.72 -12.24
CA VAL A 104 7.68 7.53 -12.51
C VAL A 104 8.88 7.01 -11.71
N PHE A 105 8.69 6.64 -10.44
CA PHE A 105 9.78 6.08 -9.62
C PHE A 105 10.24 4.70 -10.09
N SER A 106 9.31 3.87 -10.56
CA SER A 106 9.64 2.57 -11.15
C SER A 106 10.46 2.73 -12.43
N ILE A 107 10.06 3.62 -13.35
CA ILE A 107 10.75 3.84 -14.63
C ILE A 107 12.13 4.45 -14.42
N SER A 108 12.26 5.39 -13.48
CA SER A 108 13.52 6.08 -13.18
C SER A 108 14.47 5.28 -12.27
N ASN A 109 14.05 4.12 -11.76
CA ASN A 109 14.77 3.30 -10.78
C ASN A 109 15.14 4.09 -9.50
N CYS A 110 14.21 4.90 -9.01
CA CYS A 110 14.41 5.76 -7.86
C CYS A 110 14.36 4.99 -6.54
N THR A 111 15.43 5.08 -5.75
CA THR A 111 15.50 4.51 -4.40
C THR A 111 14.55 5.23 -3.46
N ALA A 112 14.06 4.54 -2.43
CA ALA A 112 13.12 5.12 -1.45
C ALA A 112 13.60 6.46 -0.84
N SER A 113 14.92 6.63 -0.67
CA SER A 113 15.51 7.88 -0.16
C SER A 113 15.30 9.08 -1.10
N ASN A 114 15.28 8.84 -2.42
CA ASN A 114 15.11 9.88 -3.43
C ASN A 114 13.64 10.10 -3.81
N GLN A 115 12.78 9.10 -3.62
CA GLN A 115 11.35 9.20 -3.95
C GLN A 115 10.69 10.38 -3.24
N VAL A 116 10.82 10.45 -1.91
CA VAL A 116 10.20 11.54 -1.13
C VAL A 116 10.76 12.90 -1.55
N LYS A 117 12.08 13.02 -1.68
CA LYS A 117 12.75 14.28 -2.07
C LYS A 117 12.29 14.78 -3.44
N PHE A 118 12.09 13.87 -4.39
CA PHE A 118 11.69 14.24 -5.75
C PHE A 118 10.18 14.46 -5.85
N ALA A 119 9.36 13.69 -5.13
CA ALA A 119 7.93 13.91 -5.04
C ALA A 119 7.60 15.29 -4.47
N THR A 120 8.34 15.74 -3.45
CA THR A 120 8.11 17.08 -2.89
C THR A 120 8.31 18.21 -3.89
N CYS A 121 9.09 17.99 -4.96
CA CYS A 121 9.28 18.99 -6.01
C CYS A 121 8.09 19.14 -6.97
N THR A 122 7.11 18.24 -6.91
CA THR A 122 5.92 18.26 -7.79
C THR A 122 4.68 18.75 -7.04
N LEU A 123 4.80 18.97 -5.73
CA LEU A 123 3.78 19.65 -4.94
C LEU A 123 3.90 21.15 -5.23
N GLN A 124 2.83 21.74 -5.77
CA GLN A 124 2.75 23.19 -5.94
C GLN A 124 2.21 23.79 -4.64
N ASP A 125 2.99 24.68 -4.04
CA ASP A 125 2.50 25.52 -2.96
C ASP A 125 1.52 26.53 -3.56
N ASP A 126 0.23 26.28 -3.37
CA ASP A 126 -0.74 27.34 -3.59
C ASP A 126 -0.44 28.47 -2.59
N PRO A 127 -0.40 29.73 -3.02
CA PRO A 127 -0.30 30.84 -2.10
C PRO A 127 -1.57 30.83 -1.23
N LEU A 128 -1.45 30.31 -0.02
CA LEU A 128 -2.41 30.52 1.06
C LEU A 128 -2.53 32.04 1.25
N THR A 129 -3.48 32.65 0.56
CA THR A 129 -3.95 34.00 0.87
C THR A 129 -4.63 33.92 2.22
N TRP A 130 -3.90 34.31 3.26
CA TRP A 130 -4.38 34.49 4.62
C TRP A 130 -5.23 35.76 4.76
#